data_AF-A0A2V3J558-F1
#
_entry.id   AF-A0A2V3J558-F1
#
_cell.length_a   1.000
_cell.length_b   1.000
_cell.length_c   1.000
_cell.angle_alpha   90.00
_cell.angle_beta   90.00
_cell.angle_gamma   90.00
#
_symmetry.space_group_name_H-M   'P 1'
#
loop_
_entity.id
_entity.type
_entity.pdbx_description
1 polymer ?
#
loop_
_entity_poly.entity_id
_entity_poly.type
_entity_poly.pdbx_seq_one_letter_code
_entity_poly.pdbx_strand_id
1 'polypeptide(L)'
;MLPDAISATQDLFSRVQLNRLRRSQAASTQQAASPQSARFRVHGWRWHHLSIIRDLIRLENNATRKRNRLCSAQNAPNSDSLRRQMKHAVQYIVRDNWALHNDVEHSLFLPWISDREPREMRRDYVDVVHRERQRLEQHAHALETRVTNWSTFNYEHAHQCESELHNIITAIQRLRRNASTLFKASEQFFVPRVKQLFSESEQLQFNSQVLKHISGKQARMSLVMFRDGVDMSEPVVALRNDLNNFERDVPAPIRRVGVPFWRSRFVGEKTRFLTEP
;
A
#
# COMPACT_ATOMS: atom_id res chain seq x y z
N MET A 1 -0.35 -29.52 14.25
CA MET A 1 0.73 -28.58 13.90
C MET A 1 1.14 -28.81 12.45
N LEU A 2 0.53 -28.08 11.51
CA LEU A 2 0.98 -27.90 10.12
C LEU A 2 0.33 -26.61 9.57
N PRO A 3 0.97 -25.42 9.69
CA PRO A 3 0.50 -24.24 8.97
C PRO A 3 1.55 -23.57 8.04
N ASP A 4 2.74 -24.16 7.80
CA ASP A 4 3.80 -23.48 7.02
C ASP A 4 3.95 -23.89 5.54
N ALA A 5 3.31 -24.98 5.10
CA ALA A 5 3.43 -25.46 3.71
C ALA A 5 2.70 -24.56 2.68
N ILE A 6 1.66 -23.83 3.10
CA ILE A 6 0.88 -22.93 2.25
C ILE A 6 1.62 -21.59 2.04
N SER A 7 2.41 -21.13 3.03
CA SER A 7 3.17 -19.88 2.88
C SER A 7 4.41 -20.04 1.98
N ALA A 8 5.05 -21.22 2.00
CA ALA A 8 6.23 -21.50 1.17
C ALA A 8 5.88 -21.70 -0.32
N THR A 9 4.73 -22.31 -0.61
CA THR A 9 4.24 -22.51 -1.99
C THR A 9 3.72 -21.23 -2.63
N GLN A 10 3.17 -20.30 -1.85
CA GLN A 10 2.69 -19.00 -2.32
C GLN A 10 3.82 -18.06 -2.75
N ASP A 11 4.93 -18.01 -1.99
CA ASP A 11 6.11 -17.21 -2.37
C ASP A 11 6.80 -17.79 -3.63
N LEU A 12 6.80 -19.12 -3.79
CA LEU A 12 7.36 -19.77 -4.97
C LEU A 12 6.58 -19.46 -6.25
N PHE A 13 5.25 -19.45 -6.20
CA PHE A 13 4.42 -19.23 -7.40
C PHE A 13 4.55 -17.78 -7.92
N SER A 14 4.54 -16.80 -7.01
CA SER A 14 4.77 -15.39 -7.37
C SER A 14 6.20 -15.18 -7.88
N ARG A 15 7.22 -15.84 -7.31
CA ARG A 15 8.61 -15.78 -7.80
C ARG A 15 8.79 -16.41 -9.17
N VAL A 16 8.16 -17.56 -9.45
CA VAL A 16 8.24 -18.24 -10.75
C VAL A 16 7.56 -17.39 -11.83
N GLN A 17 6.39 -16.82 -11.55
CA GLN A 17 5.71 -15.93 -12.50
C GLN A 17 6.50 -14.63 -12.71
N LEU A 18 7.03 -14.00 -11.65
CA LEU A 18 7.87 -12.81 -11.77
C LEU A 18 9.16 -13.06 -12.54
N ASN A 19 9.79 -14.23 -12.38
CA ASN A 19 10.98 -14.59 -13.15
C ASN A 19 10.64 -14.83 -14.63
N ARG A 20 9.47 -15.38 -14.94
CA ARG A 20 9.00 -15.51 -16.33
C ARG A 20 8.81 -14.14 -16.98
N LEU A 21 8.24 -13.19 -16.24
CA LEU A 21 8.03 -11.81 -16.67
C LEU A 21 9.36 -11.05 -16.88
N ARG A 22 10.35 -11.27 -16.01
CA ARG A 22 11.70 -10.73 -16.21
C ARG A 22 12.35 -11.26 -17.49
N ARG A 23 12.16 -12.53 -17.80
CA ARG A 23 12.71 -13.16 -19.03
C ARG A 23 12.03 -12.64 -20.29
N SER A 24 10.70 -12.47 -20.29
CA SER A 24 9.99 -11.89 -21.44
C SER A 24 10.38 -10.43 -21.69
N GLN A 25 10.59 -9.64 -20.62
CA GLN A 25 11.13 -8.28 -20.75
C GLN A 25 12.55 -8.26 -21.33
N ALA A 26 13.45 -9.13 -20.86
CA ALA A 26 14.82 -9.21 -21.39
C ALA A 26 14.84 -9.53 -22.89
N ALA A 27 13.93 -10.41 -23.35
CA ALA A 27 13.79 -10.74 -24.76
C ALA A 27 13.22 -9.57 -25.60
N SER A 28 12.25 -8.81 -25.06
CA SER A 28 11.64 -7.68 -25.78
C SER A 28 12.54 -6.42 -25.85
N THR A 29 13.62 -6.36 -25.07
CA THR A 29 14.47 -5.16 -24.96
C THR A 29 15.55 -5.07 -26.05
N GLN A 30 15.77 -6.12 -26.85
CA GLN A 30 16.88 -6.16 -27.82
C GLN A 30 16.61 -5.49 -29.18
N GLN A 31 15.46 -4.82 -29.40
CA GLN A 31 15.05 -4.37 -30.75
C GLN A 31 14.66 -2.89 -30.94
N ALA A 32 14.84 -1.99 -29.96
CA ALA A 32 14.48 -0.57 -30.14
C ALA A 32 15.69 0.37 -30.06
N ALA A 33 16.05 0.96 -31.20
CA ALA A 33 16.99 2.08 -31.33
C ALA A 33 16.57 3.23 -30.40
N SER A 34 17.48 3.70 -29.57
CA SER A 34 17.27 4.52 -28.36
C SER A 34 16.57 5.86 -28.61
N PRO A 35 15.26 5.99 -28.33
CA PRO A 35 14.68 7.29 -28.02
C PRO A 35 15.20 7.67 -26.63
N GLN A 36 15.45 8.95 -26.37
CA GLN A 36 15.67 9.42 -24.99
C GLN A 36 14.53 8.87 -24.11
N SER A 37 14.85 7.98 -23.17
CA SER A 37 13.80 7.27 -22.42
C SER A 37 12.98 8.32 -21.67
N ALA A 38 11.71 8.49 -22.01
CA ALA A 38 10.82 9.45 -21.38
C ALA A 38 10.88 9.30 -19.86
N ARG A 39 10.87 10.40 -19.09
CA ARG A 39 10.83 10.28 -17.63
C ARG A 39 9.47 9.71 -17.19
N PHE A 40 9.49 8.93 -16.12
CA PHE A 40 8.26 8.49 -15.48
C PHE A 40 7.66 9.65 -14.68
N ARG A 41 6.38 9.97 -14.89
CA ARG A 41 5.67 11.12 -14.30
C ARG A 41 4.41 10.74 -13.52
N VAL A 42 4.00 9.46 -13.53
CA VAL A 42 2.81 8.97 -12.80
C VAL A 42 3.18 8.64 -11.34
N HIS A 43 3.79 9.60 -10.64
CA HIS A 43 4.36 9.37 -9.31
C HIS A 43 3.29 9.16 -8.22
N GLY A 44 2.09 9.72 -8.39
CA GLY A 44 0.99 9.52 -7.44
C GLY A 44 0.64 8.05 -7.22
N TRP A 45 0.70 7.23 -8.28
CA TRP A 45 0.51 5.78 -8.19
C TRP A 45 1.57 5.09 -7.31
N ARG A 46 2.84 5.52 -7.41
CA ARG A 46 3.92 5.01 -6.54
C ARG A 46 3.73 5.46 -5.10
N TRP A 47 3.49 6.74 -4.88
CA TRP A 47 3.34 7.30 -3.54
C TRP A 47 2.16 6.69 -2.78
N HIS A 48 1.12 6.26 -3.48
CA HIS A 48 0.00 5.54 -2.88
C HIS A 48 0.39 4.16 -2.35
N HIS A 49 1.15 3.38 -3.13
CA HIS A 49 1.68 2.11 -2.62
C HIS A 49 2.58 2.31 -1.39
N LEU A 50 3.43 3.34 -1.43
CA LEU A 50 4.31 3.69 -0.30
C LEU A 50 3.49 4.06 0.95
N SER A 51 2.39 4.81 0.80
CA SER A 51 1.53 5.17 1.93
C SER A 51 0.84 3.95 2.56
N ILE A 52 0.39 2.98 1.76
CA ILE A 52 -0.20 1.74 2.26
C ILE A 52 0.84 0.93 3.04
N ILE A 53 2.03 0.73 2.47
CA ILE A 53 3.11 -0.02 3.12
C ILE A 53 3.52 0.65 4.45
N ARG A 54 3.64 1.99 4.45
CA ARG A 54 3.89 2.77 5.67
C ARG A 54 2.88 2.48 6.76
N ASP A 55 1.59 2.56 6.42
CA ASP A 55 0.54 2.43 7.42
C ASP A 55 0.48 1.01 7.99
N LEU A 56 0.80 -0.01 7.19
CA LEU A 56 0.96 -1.38 7.66
C LEU A 56 2.16 -1.54 8.61
N ILE A 57 3.31 -0.90 8.31
CA ILE A 57 4.48 -0.87 9.21
C ILE A 57 4.11 -0.20 10.55
N ARG A 58 3.45 0.95 10.49
CA ARG A 58 3.00 1.69 11.69
C ARG A 58 2.01 0.87 12.50
N LEU A 59 1.06 0.19 11.85
CA LEU A 59 0.11 -0.69 12.51
C LEU A 59 0.81 -1.88 13.19
N GLU A 60 1.76 -2.53 12.52
CA GLU A 60 2.57 -3.62 13.07
C GLU A 60 3.36 -3.18 14.30
N ASN A 61 4.09 -2.07 14.20
CA ASN A 61 4.92 -1.53 15.28
C ASN A 61 4.07 -1.16 16.49
N ASN A 62 2.92 -0.51 16.27
CA ASN A 62 2.00 -0.15 17.36
C ASN A 62 1.37 -1.37 18.02
N ALA A 63 0.88 -2.33 17.24
CA ALA A 63 0.32 -3.56 17.78
C ALA A 63 1.36 -4.34 18.60
N THR A 64 2.59 -4.45 18.10
CA THR A 64 3.69 -5.15 18.78
C THR A 64 4.08 -4.47 20.10
N ARG A 65 4.27 -3.14 20.10
CA ARG A 65 4.58 -2.38 21.32
C ARG A 65 3.48 -2.51 22.37
N LYS A 66 2.22 -2.42 21.94
CA LYS A 66 1.05 -2.46 22.83
C LYS A 66 0.76 -3.87 23.34
N ARG A 67 1.13 -4.93 22.60
CA ARG A 67 1.05 -6.33 23.07
C ARG A 67 1.74 -6.54 24.42
N ASN A 68 2.98 -6.09 24.52
CA ASN A 68 3.77 -6.27 25.73
C ASN A 68 3.23 -5.47 26.93
N ARG A 69 2.49 -4.38 26.67
CA ARG A 69 1.95 -3.50 27.73
C ARG A 69 0.56 -3.92 28.22
N LEU A 70 -0.28 -4.45 27.34
CA LEU A 70 -1.73 -4.55 27.59
C LEU A 70 -2.23 -5.96 27.88
N CYS A 71 -1.56 -7.00 27.41
CA CYS A 71 -1.91 -8.37 27.81
C CYS A 71 -1.22 -8.80 29.12
N SER A 72 -0.60 -7.87 29.85
CA SER A 72 -0.16 -8.12 31.22
C SER A 72 -1.33 -7.95 32.19
N ALA A 73 -1.37 -8.83 33.20
CA ALA A 73 -2.40 -8.91 34.23
C ALA A 73 -2.76 -7.53 34.84
N GLN A 74 -1.81 -6.62 35.03
CA GLN A 74 -2.05 -5.33 35.68
C GLN A 74 -2.77 -4.28 34.80
N ASN A 75 -2.89 -4.48 33.47
CA ASN A 75 -3.34 -3.44 32.52
C ASN A 75 -4.61 -3.80 31.72
N ALA A 76 -5.32 -4.86 32.10
CA ALA A 76 -6.54 -5.34 31.45
C ALA A 76 -7.65 -4.29 31.16
N PRO A 77 -7.93 -3.26 32.01
CA PRO A 77 -9.00 -2.29 31.73
C PRO A 77 -8.78 -1.42 30.47
N ASN A 78 -7.61 -1.48 29.83
CA ASN A 78 -7.31 -0.72 28.61
C ASN A 78 -7.52 -1.51 27.29
N SER A 79 -8.00 -2.76 27.34
CA SER A 79 -8.16 -3.62 26.16
C SER A 79 -9.19 -3.08 25.14
N ASP A 80 -10.30 -2.51 25.63
CA ASP A 80 -11.35 -1.90 24.79
C ASP A 80 -10.86 -0.71 23.98
N SER A 81 -10.04 0.14 24.61
CA SER A 81 -9.45 1.30 23.95
C SER A 81 -8.50 0.86 22.83
N LEU A 82 -7.65 -0.13 23.11
CA LEU A 82 -6.76 -0.73 22.09
C LEU A 82 -7.57 -1.31 20.92
N ARG A 83 -8.60 -2.10 21.21
CA ARG A 83 -9.46 -2.69 20.19
C ARG A 83 -10.07 -1.64 19.28
N ARG A 84 -10.68 -0.58 19.85
CA ARG A 84 -11.25 0.52 19.06
C ARG A 84 -10.19 1.20 18.20
N GLN A 85 -9.02 1.48 18.76
CA GLN A 85 -7.91 2.11 18.03
C GLN A 85 -7.42 1.24 16.87
N MET A 86 -7.23 -0.07 17.10
CA MET A 86 -6.83 -1.02 16.03
C MET A 86 -7.91 -1.14 14.96
N LYS A 87 -9.18 -1.20 15.36
CA LYS A 87 -10.31 -1.23 14.42
C LYS A 87 -10.32 0.00 13.53
N HIS A 88 -10.21 1.20 14.10
CA HIS A 88 -10.15 2.44 13.32
C HIS A 88 -8.93 2.49 12.39
N ALA A 89 -7.76 2.07 12.87
CA ALA A 89 -6.55 2.02 12.05
C ALA A 89 -6.68 1.07 10.86
N VAL A 90 -7.19 -0.15 11.08
CA VAL A 90 -7.40 -1.12 9.99
C VAL A 90 -8.47 -0.62 9.03
N GLN A 91 -9.59 -0.08 9.52
CA GLN A 91 -10.63 0.48 8.67
C GLN A 91 -10.11 1.63 7.81
N TYR A 92 -9.28 2.52 8.36
CA TYR A 92 -8.64 3.58 7.59
C TYR A 92 -7.74 3.01 6.49
N ILE A 93 -6.87 2.05 6.82
CA ILE A 93 -5.97 1.44 5.83
C ILE A 93 -6.78 0.79 4.71
N VAL A 94 -7.78 -0.02 5.04
CA VAL A 94 -8.53 -0.82 4.06
C VAL A 94 -9.53 0.04 3.27
N ARG A 95 -10.38 0.80 3.95
CA ARG A 95 -11.51 1.50 3.33
C ARG A 95 -11.20 2.89 2.81
N ASP A 96 -10.23 3.57 3.40
CA ASP A 96 -9.87 4.94 2.97
C ASP A 96 -8.64 4.91 2.05
N ASN A 97 -7.53 4.32 2.50
CA ASN A 97 -6.27 4.33 1.75
C ASN A 97 -6.28 3.32 0.59
N TRP A 98 -6.48 2.04 0.89
CA TRP A 98 -6.41 0.96 -0.10
C TRP A 98 -7.56 0.99 -1.11
N ALA A 99 -8.79 1.22 -0.66
CA ALA A 99 -9.94 1.30 -1.57
C ALA A 99 -9.78 2.43 -2.61
N LEU A 100 -9.24 3.59 -2.20
CA LEU A 100 -8.96 4.69 -3.14
C LEU A 100 -7.85 4.31 -4.15
N HIS A 101 -6.82 3.60 -3.70
CA HIS A 101 -5.78 3.08 -4.59
C HIS A 101 -6.37 2.11 -5.61
N ASN A 102 -7.16 1.13 -5.14
CA ASN A 102 -7.82 0.14 -5.98
C ASN A 102 -8.75 0.79 -7.00
N ASP A 103 -9.54 1.79 -6.61
CA ASP A 103 -10.45 2.49 -7.52
C ASP A 103 -9.68 3.23 -8.63
N VAL A 104 -8.66 4.02 -8.29
CA VAL A 104 -7.84 4.71 -9.31
C VAL A 104 -7.13 3.71 -10.22
N GLU A 105 -6.62 2.61 -9.66
CA GLU A 105 -5.93 1.59 -10.43
C GLU A 105 -6.87 0.87 -11.40
N HIS A 106 -8.06 0.50 -10.94
CA HIS A 106 -9.05 -0.21 -11.75
C HIS A 106 -9.76 0.65 -12.78
N SER A 107 -10.18 1.84 -12.36
CA SER A 107 -11.03 2.70 -13.16
C SER A 107 -10.22 3.48 -14.20
N LEU A 108 -8.93 3.72 -13.93
CA LEU A 108 -8.09 4.57 -14.79
C LEU A 108 -6.78 3.90 -15.21
N PHE A 109 -5.93 3.50 -14.27
CA PHE A 109 -4.54 3.15 -14.58
C PHE A 109 -4.41 1.89 -15.43
N LEU A 110 -5.07 0.79 -15.04
CA LEU A 110 -5.01 -0.48 -15.77
C LEU A 110 -5.69 -0.40 -17.15
N PRO A 111 -6.88 0.23 -17.31
CA PRO A 111 -7.43 0.49 -18.64
C PRO A 111 -6.49 1.33 -19.51
N TRP A 112 -5.95 2.42 -18.98
CA TRP A 112 -5.06 3.32 -19.72
C TRP A 112 -3.81 2.60 -20.25
N ILE A 113 -3.19 1.73 -19.45
CA ILE A 113 -2.08 0.89 -19.90
C ILE A 113 -2.54 -0.15 -20.92
N SER A 114 -3.66 -0.82 -20.65
CA SER A 114 -4.19 -1.89 -21.48
C SER A 114 -4.48 -1.42 -22.90
N ASP A 115 -4.98 -0.19 -23.08
CA ASP A 115 -5.31 0.38 -24.40
C ASP A 115 -4.13 0.43 -25.37
N ARG A 116 -2.89 0.46 -24.87
CA ARG A 116 -1.66 0.47 -25.69
C ARG A 116 -0.84 -0.80 -25.62
N GLU A 117 -1.19 -1.75 -24.76
CA GLU A 117 -0.49 -3.02 -24.68
C GLU A 117 -0.96 -4.02 -25.73
N PRO A 118 -0.03 -4.70 -26.43
CA PRO A 118 -0.35 -5.89 -27.22
C PRO A 118 -1.09 -6.92 -26.38
N ARG A 119 -2.12 -7.56 -26.96
CA ARG A 119 -3.02 -8.49 -26.26
C ARG A 119 -2.28 -9.63 -25.54
N GLU A 120 -1.16 -10.07 -26.09
CA GLU A 120 -0.33 -11.16 -25.56
C GLU A 120 0.35 -10.77 -24.25
N MET A 121 0.95 -9.57 -24.18
CA MET A 121 1.58 -9.07 -22.95
C MET A 121 0.56 -8.75 -21.86
N ARG A 122 -0.63 -8.31 -22.28
CA ARG A 122 -1.74 -8.00 -21.35
C ARG A 122 -2.10 -9.20 -20.48
N ARG A 123 -2.22 -10.39 -21.07
CA ARG A 123 -2.65 -11.62 -20.36
C ARG A 123 -1.65 -12.09 -19.31
N ASP A 124 -0.35 -11.95 -19.58
CA ASP A 124 0.66 -12.54 -18.69
C ASP A 124 0.92 -11.68 -17.46
N TYR A 125 0.85 -10.35 -17.58
CA TYR A 125 1.21 -9.46 -16.46
C TYR A 125 0.02 -8.82 -15.77
N VAL A 126 -0.90 -8.23 -16.53
CA VAL A 126 -2.07 -7.54 -15.95
C VAL A 126 -2.89 -8.53 -15.15
N ASP A 127 -3.07 -9.75 -15.64
CA ASP A 127 -3.81 -10.78 -14.92
C ASP A 127 -3.07 -11.27 -13.66
N VAL A 128 -1.73 -11.33 -13.67
CA VAL A 128 -0.93 -11.71 -12.49
C VAL A 128 -1.04 -10.64 -11.41
N VAL A 129 -0.78 -9.37 -11.75
CA VAL A 129 -0.92 -8.26 -10.81
C VAL A 129 -2.35 -8.16 -10.30
N HIS A 130 -3.34 -8.30 -11.17
CA HIS A 130 -4.74 -8.27 -10.79
C HIS A 130 -5.10 -9.36 -9.78
N ARG A 131 -4.68 -10.61 -10.02
CA ARG A 131 -4.89 -11.72 -9.06
C ARG A 131 -4.20 -11.48 -7.73
N GLU A 132 -2.96 -11.01 -7.74
CA GLU A 132 -2.23 -10.70 -6.50
C GLU A 132 -2.88 -9.55 -5.73
N ARG A 133 -3.41 -8.54 -6.43
CA ARG A 133 -4.18 -7.45 -5.84
C ARG A 133 -5.47 -7.95 -5.19
N GLN A 134 -6.25 -8.79 -5.87
CA GLN A 134 -7.46 -9.41 -5.30
C GLN A 134 -7.14 -10.24 -4.05
N ARG A 135 -6.03 -10.99 -4.07
CA ARG A 135 -5.57 -11.75 -2.89
C ARG A 135 -5.20 -10.84 -1.72
N LEU A 136 -4.54 -9.71 -1.99
CA LEU A 136 -4.24 -8.72 -0.96
C LEU A 136 -5.51 -8.10 -0.37
N GLU A 137 -6.48 -7.76 -1.21
CA GLU A 137 -7.78 -7.23 -0.78
C GLU A 137 -8.54 -8.23 0.11
N GLN A 138 -8.53 -9.51 -0.24
CA GLN A 138 -9.07 -10.58 0.61
C GLN A 138 -8.36 -10.68 1.96
N HIS A 139 -7.03 -10.62 1.99
CA HIS A 139 -6.27 -10.62 3.25
C HIS A 139 -6.55 -9.37 4.09
N ALA A 140 -6.71 -8.20 3.46
CA ALA A 140 -7.04 -6.95 4.12
C ALA A 140 -8.45 -7.01 4.78
N HIS A 141 -9.45 -7.52 4.06
CA HIS A 141 -10.80 -7.74 4.61
C HIS A 141 -10.82 -8.80 5.71
N ALA A 142 -10.03 -9.86 5.59
CA ALA A 142 -9.91 -10.86 6.64
C ALA A 142 -9.31 -10.27 7.93
N LEU A 143 -8.29 -9.42 7.81
CA LEU A 143 -7.71 -8.67 8.94
C LEU A 143 -8.75 -7.73 9.57
N GLU A 144 -9.48 -6.98 8.75
CA GLU A 144 -10.54 -6.08 9.22
C GLU A 144 -11.64 -6.82 9.99
N THR A 145 -12.09 -7.96 9.45
CA THR A 145 -13.09 -8.82 10.09
C THR A 145 -12.57 -9.34 11.43
N ARG A 146 -11.33 -9.81 11.48
CA ARG A 146 -10.70 -10.30 12.71
C ARG A 146 -10.63 -9.22 13.80
N VAL A 147 -10.18 -8.03 13.46
CA VAL A 147 -10.09 -6.91 14.42
C VAL A 147 -11.48 -6.41 14.84
N THR A 148 -12.47 -6.47 13.96
CA THR A 148 -13.86 -6.10 14.28
C THR A 148 -14.51 -7.08 15.23
N ASN A 149 -14.27 -8.38 15.04
CA ASN A 149 -14.83 -9.46 15.85
C ASN A 149 -14.00 -9.74 17.11
N TRP A 150 -12.92 -9.01 17.32
CA TRP A 150 -12.11 -9.12 18.52
C TRP A 150 -12.96 -8.79 19.75
N SER A 151 -13.12 -9.76 20.65
CA SER A 151 -13.88 -9.60 21.89
C SER A 151 -13.13 -8.72 22.90
N THR A 152 -13.85 -8.26 23.91
CA THR A 152 -13.23 -7.63 25.08
C THR A 152 -12.73 -8.73 26.01
N PHE A 153 -11.60 -8.54 26.68
CA PHE A 153 -11.02 -9.54 27.59
C PHE A 153 -10.96 -8.97 29.01
N ASN A 154 -11.33 -9.78 30.00
CA ASN A 154 -11.06 -9.50 31.41
C ASN A 154 -9.65 -10.01 31.79
N TYR A 155 -9.23 -9.74 33.03
CA TYR A 155 -7.95 -10.19 33.58
C TYR A 155 -7.70 -11.70 33.43
N GLU A 156 -8.75 -12.51 33.65
CA GLU A 156 -8.67 -13.98 33.65
C GLU A 156 -8.32 -14.54 32.26
N HIS A 157 -8.49 -13.74 31.21
CA HIS A 157 -8.23 -14.12 29.83
C HIS A 157 -6.97 -13.48 29.23
N ALA A 158 -5.98 -13.12 30.05
CA ALA A 158 -4.72 -12.52 29.58
C ALA A 158 -4.03 -13.33 28.47
N HIS A 159 -4.00 -14.67 28.57
CA HIS A 159 -3.44 -15.55 27.54
C HIS A 159 -4.22 -15.49 26.21
N GLN A 160 -5.54 -15.29 26.26
CA GLN A 160 -6.36 -15.14 25.05
C GLN A 160 -6.09 -13.79 24.36
N CYS A 161 -5.93 -12.71 25.14
CA CYS A 161 -5.47 -11.41 24.63
C CYS A 161 -4.15 -11.56 23.87
N GLU A 162 -3.17 -12.23 24.47
CA GLU A 162 -1.85 -12.41 23.89
C GLU A 162 -1.92 -13.23 22.59
N SER A 163 -2.65 -14.34 22.60
CA SER A 163 -2.84 -15.19 21.42
C SER A 163 -3.52 -14.45 20.28
N GLU A 164 -4.61 -13.71 20.55
CA GLU A 164 -5.31 -12.98 19.50
C GLU A 164 -4.52 -11.81 18.94
N LEU A 165 -3.80 -11.08 19.81
CA LEU A 165 -2.96 -10.00 19.34
C LEU A 165 -1.75 -10.52 18.56
N HIS A 166 -1.18 -11.66 18.95
CA HIS A 166 -0.18 -12.37 18.15
C HIS A 166 -0.72 -12.73 16.76
N ASN A 167 -1.92 -13.30 16.71
CA ASN A 167 -2.61 -13.66 15.47
C ASN A 167 -2.85 -12.44 14.56
N ILE A 168 -3.28 -11.32 15.12
CA ILE A 168 -3.48 -10.07 14.39
C ILE A 168 -2.14 -9.52 13.87
N ILE A 169 -1.10 -9.49 14.69
CA ILE A 169 0.25 -9.04 14.27
C ILE A 169 0.77 -9.87 13.11
N THR A 170 0.64 -11.21 13.19
CA THR A 170 1.04 -12.13 12.13
C THR A 170 0.27 -11.85 10.82
N ALA A 171 -1.03 -11.56 10.91
CA ALA A 171 -1.83 -11.18 9.74
C ALA A 171 -1.38 -9.83 9.13
N ILE A 172 -1.08 -8.82 9.95
CA ILE A 172 -0.53 -7.52 9.51
C ILE A 172 0.81 -7.72 8.81
N GLN A 173 1.71 -8.51 9.40
CA GLN A 173 3.03 -8.83 8.84
C GLN A 173 2.93 -9.49 7.46
N ARG A 174 2.02 -10.46 7.33
CA ARG A 174 1.77 -11.13 6.04
C ARG A 174 1.22 -10.14 5.02
N LEU A 175 0.23 -9.32 5.39
CA LEU A 175 -0.34 -8.30 4.51
C LEU A 175 0.72 -7.30 4.05
N ARG A 176 1.57 -6.82 4.97
CA ARG A 176 2.69 -5.92 4.66
C ARG A 176 3.69 -6.54 3.68
N ARG A 177 4.15 -7.76 3.94
CA ARG A 177 5.10 -8.46 3.06
C ARG A 177 4.52 -8.61 1.66
N ASN A 178 3.27 -9.05 1.55
CA ASN A 178 2.61 -9.22 0.27
C ASN A 178 2.43 -7.87 -0.46
N ALA A 179 2.07 -6.80 0.25
CA ALA A 179 1.93 -5.46 -0.34
C ALA A 179 3.26 -4.94 -0.87
N SER A 180 4.35 -5.14 -0.13
CA SER A 180 5.71 -4.78 -0.57
C SER A 180 6.16 -5.60 -1.77
N THR A 181 5.86 -6.90 -1.81
CA THR A 181 6.16 -7.77 -2.95
C THR A 181 5.39 -7.34 -4.20
N LEU A 182 4.08 -7.08 -4.07
CA LEU A 182 3.26 -6.59 -5.18
C LEU A 182 3.76 -5.23 -5.68
N PHE A 183 4.08 -4.30 -4.79
CA PHE A 183 4.61 -3.00 -5.19
C PHE A 183 5.92 -3.15 -5.98
N LYS A 184 6.89 -3.92 -5.48
CA LYS A 184 8.17 -4.16 -6.17
C LYS A 184 7.97 -4.80 -7.54
N ALA A 185 7.06 -5.78 -7.63
CA ALA A 185 6.69 -6.41 -8.89
C ALA A 185 6.09 -5.39 -9.87
N SER A 186 5.09 -4.64 -9.41
CA SER A 186 4.36 -3.62 -10.17
C SER A 186 5.29 -2.52 -10.66
N GLU A 187 6.21 -2.07 -9.81
CA GLU A 187 7.18 -1.04 -10.16
C GLU A 187 8.14 -1.52 -11.26
N GLN A 188 8.69 -2.73 -11.13
CA GLN A 188 9.62 -3.32 -12.10
C GLN A 188 9.00 -3.49 -13.49
N PHE A 189 7.67 -3.59 -13.57
CA PHE A 189 6.98 -3.74 -14.84
C PHE A 189 6.38 -2.44 -15.36
N PHE A 190 5.48 -1.82 -14.59
CA PHE A 190 4.70 -0.70 -15.09
C PHE A 190 5.57 0.53 -15.35
N VAL A 191 6.64 0.75 -14.59
CA VAL A 191 7.43 1.97 -14.77
C VAL A 191 8.18 1.94 -16.11
N PRO A 192 9.00 0.92 -16.43
CA PRO A 192 9.61 0.84 -17.76
C PRO A 192 8.57 0.88 -18.88
N ARG A 193 7.45 0.21 -18.68
CA ARG A 193 6.41 0.08 -19.70
C ARG A 193 5.70 1.40 -19.98
N VAL A 194 5.34 2.14 -18.93
CA VAL A 194 4.74 3.47 -19.05
C VAL A 194 5.70 4.42 -19.77
N LYS A 195 6.99 4.40 -19.42
CA LYS A 195 8.01 5.21 -20.11
C LYS A 195 8.15 4.87 -21.60
N GLN A 196 7.91 3.61 -21.96
CA GLN A 196 8.01 3.13 -23.34
C GLN A 196 6.74 3.46 -24.17
N LEU A 197 5.56 3.33 -23.57
CA LEU A 197 4.28 3.43 -24.28
C LEU A 197 3.69 4.85 -24.31
N PHE A 198 4.09 5.72 -23.38
CA PHE A 198 3.49 7.04 -23.18
C PHE A 198 4.55 8.13 -23.07
N SER A 199 4.35 9.20 -23.82
CA SER A 199 5.11 10.44 -23.71
C SER A 199 4.90 11.09 -22.33
N GLU A 200 5.81 11.99 -21.93
CA GLU A 200 5.66 12.71 -20.65
C GLU A 200 4.37 13.54 -20.61
N SER A 201 3.94 14.11 -21.76
CA SER A 201 2.70 14.87 -21.85
C SER A 201 1.47 14.01 -21.55
N GLU A 202 1.40 12.81 -22.11
CA GLU A 202 0.31 11.86 -21.86
C GLU A 202 0.28 11.40 -20.40
N GLN A 203 1.44 11.18 -19.79
CA GLN A 203 1.53 10.84 -18.36
C GLN A 203 1.03 11.99 -17.47
N LEU A 204 1.32 13.25 -17.83
CA LEU A 204 0.80 14.42 -17.11
C LEU A 204 -0.71 14.60 -17.33
N GLN A 205 -1.21 14.30 -18.52
CA GLN A 205 -2.64 14.28 -18.80
C GLN A 205 -3.34 13.20 -17.96
N PHE A 206 -2.75 12.01 -17.85
CA PHE A 206 -3.26 10.96 -16.96
C PHE A 206 -3.34 11.44 -15.50
N ASN A 207 -2.31 12.10 -14.97
CA ASN A 207 -2.37 12.70 -13.62
C ASN A 207 -3.55 13.68 -13.47
N SER A 208 -3.84 14.46 -14.51
CA SER A 208 -4.98 15.39 -14.52
C SER A 208 -6.32 14.64 -14.53
N GLN A 209 -6.41 13.48 -15.20
CA GLN A 209 -7.60 12.63 -15.16
C GLN A 209 -7.82 12.03 -13.77
N VAL A 210 -6.76 11.56 -13.11
CA VAL A 210 -6.85 11.06 -11.72
C VAL A 210 -7.41 12.14 -10.79
N LEU A 211 -6.95 13.39 -10.91
CA LEU A 211 -7.45 14.50 -10.09
C LEU A 211 -8.92 14.85 -10.35
N LYS A 212 -9.43 14.59 -11.55
CA LYS A 212 -10.85 14.78 -11.90
C LYS A 212 -11.72 13.63 -11.39
N HIS A 213 -11.16 12.43 -11.30
CA HIS A 213 -11.86 11.22 -10.85
C HIS A 213 -12.06 11.21 -9.33
N ILE A 214 -11.09 11.70 -8.57
CA ILE A 214 -11.17 11.73 -7.11
C ILE A 214 -11.81 13.03 -6.62
N SER A 215 -12.60 12.95 -5.55
CA SER A 215 -13.15 14.14 -4.91
C SER A 215 -12.06 15.04 -4.33
N GLY A 216 -12.34 16.34 -4.18
CA GLY A 216 -11.40 17.27 -3.55
C GLY A 216 -10.99 16.86 -2.13
N LYS A 217 -11.87 16.16 -1.39
CA LYS A 217 -11.54 15.59 -0.07
C LYS A 217 -10.53 14.43 -0.20
N GLN A 218 -10.76 13.51 -1.11
CA GLN A 218 -9.84 12.39 -1.39
C GLN A 218 -8.48 12.90 -1.87
N ALA A 219 -8.44 13.87 -2.79
CA ALA A 219 -7.19 14.47 -3.25
C ALA A 219 -6.35 15.04 -2.10
N ARG A 220 -6.97 15.80 -1.20
CA ARG A 220 -6.30 16.39 -0.01
C ARG A 220 -5.78 15.31 0.93
N MET A 221 -6.60 14.28 1.20
CA MET A 221 -6.20 13.14 2.03
C MET A 221 -5.02 12.39 1.39
N SER A 222 -5.08 12.11 0.09
CA SER A 222 -4.00 11.48 -0.66
C SER A 222 -2.70 12.27 -0.61
N LEU A 223 -2.74 13.60 -0.73
CA LEU A 223 -1.52 14.40 -0.61
C LEU A 223 -0.85 14.29 0.77
N VAL A 224 -1.63 14.20 1.85
CA VAL A 224 -1.08 13.94 3.18
C VAL A 224 -0.48 12.54 3.23
N MET A 225 -1.22 11.53 2.77
CA MET A 225 -0.76 10.14 2.72
C MET A 225 0.51 9.98 1.88
N PHE A 226 0.60 10.65 0.74
CA PHE A 226 1.76 10.61 -0.15
C PHE A 226 2.96 11.25 0.52
N ARG A 227 2.80 12.44 1.12
CA ARG A 227 3.91 13.11 1.82
C ARG A 227 4.49 12.20 2.90
N ASP A 228 3.69 11.67 3.81
CA ASP A 228 4.27 10.84 4.88
C ASP A 228 4.72 9.46 4.36
N GLY A 229 4.24 9.03 3.18
CA GLY A 229 4.65 7.78 2.54
C GLY A 229 6.05 7.89 1.93
N VAL A 230 6.34 9.01 1.26
CA VAL A 230 7.68 9.27 0.67
C VAL A 230 8.71 9.74 1.70
N ASP A 231 8.27 10.27 2.84
CA ASP A 231 9.12 10.74 3.94
C ASP A 231 9.54 9.61 4.91
N MET A 232 9.19 8.36 4.61
CA MET A 232 9.64 7.23 5.42
C MET A 232 11.16 7.05 5.35
N SER A 233 11.79 7.03 6.51
CA SER A 233 13.23 6.75 6.67
C SER A 233 13.63 5.29 6.46
N GLU A 234 12.67 4.38 6.26
CA GLU A 234 13.00 2.96 6.11
C GLU A 234 13.56 2.62 4.71
N PRO A 235 14.72 1.97 4.63
CA PRO A 235 15.44 1.70 3.38
C PRO A 235 14.80 0.64 2.49
N VAL A 236 13.75 -0.07 2.94
CA VAL A 236 13.20 -1.23 2.22
C VAL A 236 12.47 -0.83 0.92
N VAL A 237 12.00 0.43 0.84
CA VAL A 237 11.23 0.95 -0.30
C VAL A 237 11.55 2.43 -0.63
N ALA A 238 12.38 3.12 0.16
CA ALA A 238 12.72 4.52 -0.08
C ALA A 238 13.60 4.68 -1.34
N LEU A 239 12.95 4.89 -2.48
CA LEU A 239 13.58 5.53 -3.61
C LEU A 239 13.89 6.96 -3.16
N ARG A 240 15.13 7.26 -2.77
CA ARG A 240 15.58 8.59 -2.32
C ARG A 240 15.08 9.74 -3.21
N ASN A 241 14.77 9.44 -4.48
CA ASN A 241 14.24 10.38 -5.44
C ASN A 241 12.74 10.70 -5.29
N ASP A 242 11.92 9.89 -4.61
CA ASP A 242 10.47 10.12 -4.55
C ASP A 242 10.06 11.29 -3.67
N LEU A 243 10.81 11.58 -2.60
CA LEU A 243 10.64 12.83 -1.86
C LEU A 243 10.91 14.02 -2.78
N ASN A 244 12.03 14.02 -3.50
CA ASN A 244 12.36 15.07 -4.47
C ASN A 244 11.31 15.20 -5.57
N ASN A 245 10.77 14.08 -6.07
CA ASN A 245 9.68 14.09 -7.04
C ASN A 245 8.42 14.72 -6.45
N PHE A 246 8.04 14.36 -5.22
CA PHE A 246 6.90 14.97 -4.53
C PHE A 246 7.09 16.48 -4.37
N GLU A 247 8.29 16.90 -4.01
CA GLU A 247 8.60 18.30 -3.82
C GLU A 247 8.58 19.11 -5.14
N ARG A 248 9.03 18.49 -6.22
CA ARG A 248 8.98 19.08 -7.56
C ARG A 248 7.55 19.17 -8.10
N ASP A 249 6.77 18.10 -7.96
CA ASP A 249 5.49 17.94 -8.66
C ASP A 249 4.30 18.50 -7.86
N VAL A 250 4.44 18.70 -6.55
CA VAL A 250 3.40 19.32 -5.72
C VAL A 250 3.76 20.79 -5.42
N PRO A 251 2.88 21.76 -5.75
CA PRO A 251 3.13 23.18 -5.51
C PRO A 251 3.50 23.51 -4.06
N ALA A 252 4.47 24.40 -3.87
CA ALA A 252 4.97 24.76 -2.55
C ALA A 252 3.89 25.26 -1.57
N PRO A 253 2.89 26.08 -1.96
CA PRO A 253 1.81 26.49 -1.06
C PRO A 253 1.00 25.30 -0.53
N ILE A 254 0.73 24.31 -1.39
CA ILE A 254 0.03 23.08 -1.02
C ILE A 254 0.88 22.29 -0.03
N ARG A 255 2.18 22.12 -0.30
CA ARG A 255 3.08 21.36 0.58
C ARG A 255 3.30 22.01 1.95
N ARG A 256 3.52 23.33 1.99
CA ARG A 256 3.91 24.05 3.22
C ARG A 256 2.74 24.43 4.10
N VAL A 257 1.57 24.69 3.52
CA VAL A 257 0.38 25.15 4.25
C VAL A 257 -0.74 24.12 4.19
N GLY A 258 -1.07 23.66 2.98
CA GLY A 258 -2.17 22.72 2.75
C GLY A 258 -1.98 21.38 3.46
N VAL A 259 -0.87 20.69 3.22
CA VAL A 259 -0.60 19.36 3.80
C VAL A 259 -0.60 19.39 5.33
N PRO A 260 0.08 20.31 6.03
CA PRO A 260 -0.01 20.40 7.49
C PRO A 260 -1.44 20.64 8.00
N PHE A 261 -2.18 21.57 7.38
CA PHE A 261 -3.56 21.87 7.75
C PHE A 261 -4.51 20.69 7.51
N TRP A 262 -4.35 19.97 6.40
CA TRP A 262 -5.14 18.79 6.09
C TRP A 262 -4.75 17.59 6.96
N ARG A 263 -3.49 17.48 7.36
CA ARG A 263 -3.03 16.44 8.28
C ARG A 263 -3.75 16.55 9.63
N SER A 264 -3.81 17.74 10.22
CA SER A 264 -4.53 17.94 11.48
C SER A 264 -6.05 17.68 11.35
N ARG A 265 -6.62 17.93 10.16
CA ARG A 265 -8.06 17.74 9.90
C ARG A 265 -8.47 16.30 9.56
N PHE A 266 -7.66 15.56 8.79
CA PHE A 266 -8.02 14.24 8.25
C PHE A 266 -7.30 13.08 8.93
N VAL A 267 -6.08 13.31 9.44
CA VAL A 267 -5.20 12.29 10.02
C VAL A 267 -5.18 12.40 11.56
N GLY A 268 -6.25 12.96 12.14
CA GLY A 268 -6.45 13.05 13.58
C GLY A 268 -6.84 11.71 14.20
N GLU A 269 -8.03 11.66 14.80
CA GLU A 269 -8.48 10.56 15.65
C GLU A 269 -8.41 9.16 15.02
N LYS A 270 -8.72 9.04 13.72
CA LYS A 270 -8.73 7.75 12.99
C LYS A 270 -7.37 7.11 12.82
N THR A 271 -6.32 7.91 12.72
CA THR A 271 -4.94 7.48 12.48
C THR A 271 -4.05 7.71 13.68
N ARG A 272 -4.60 8.21 14.80
CA ARG A 272 -3.88 8.41 16.06
C ARG A 272 -3.10 7.16 16.47
N PHE A 273 -3.71 5.99 16.32
CA PHE A 273 -3.05 4.71 16.56
C PHE A 273 -1.81 4.47 15.70
N LEU A 274 -1.79 4.98 14.47
CA LEU A 274 -0.66 4.83 13.55
C LEU A 274 0.47 5.82 13.86
N THR A 275 0.17 6.93 14.53
CA THR A 275 1.10 8.05 14.76
C THR A 275 1.65 8.10 16.19
N GLU A 276 1.04 7.39 17.14
CA GLU A 276 1.55 7.35 18.52
C GLU A 276 2.94 6.65 18.59
N PRO A 277 3.91 7.23 19.32
CA PRO A 277 5.19 6.58 19.60
C PRO A 277 5.10 5.47 20.66
#